data_AF-A0A9P6JWG1-F1
#
_entry.id   AF-A0A9P6JWG1-F1
#
_cell.length_a   1.000
_cell.length_b   1.000
_cell.length_c   1.000
_cell.angle_alpha   90.00
_cell.angle_beta   90.00
_cell.angle_gamma   90.00
#
_symmetry.space_group_name_H-M   'P 1'
#
loop_
_entity.id
_entity.type
_entity.pdbx_description
1 polymer ?
#
loop_
_entity_poly.entity_id
_entity_poly.type
_entity_poly.pdbx_seq_one_letter_code
_entity_poly.pdbx_strand_id
1 'polypeptide(L)'
;MDVLPAQASAVPCERVFSSSKETGTIRQNRIGATLFEALQVLKFAFKYDWLDFVDDLLAKPEDYTISGPLTQNAIEELKHNEDEDEVFDLIHNSTMID
;
A
#
# COMPACT_ATOMS: atom_id res chain seq x y z
N MET A 1 23.29 22.74 -16.20
CA MET A 1 22.96 21.94 -17.40
C MET A 1 22.06 20.83 -16.89
N ASP A 2 20.74 21.05 -16.93
CA ASP A 2 19.76 20.05 -16.50
C ASP A 2 19.41 19.19 -17.71
N VAL A 3 20.04 18.02 -17.79
CA VAL A 3 19.78 17.06 -18.86
C VAL A 3 18.60 16.19 -18.42
N LEU A 4 17.45 16.39 -19.05
CA LEU A 4 16.31 15.50 -18.85
C LEU A 4 16.67 14.09 -19.36
N PRO A 5 16.35 13.02 -18.60
CA PRO A 5 16.58 11.66 -19.05
C PRO A 5 15.64 11.36 -20.24
N ALA A 6 16.15 11.53 -21.45
CA ALA A 6 15.51 11.04 -22.66
C ALA A 6 15.92 9.58 -22.86
N GLN A 7 14.98 8.66 -22.75
CA GLN A 7 15.24 7.24 -22.94
C GLN A 7 15.65 6.98 -24.40
N ALA A 8 16.91 6.67 -24.64
CA ALA A 8 17.46 6.46 -25.99
C ALA A 8 17.08 5.10 -26.62
N SER A 9 16.42 4.22 -25.86
CA SER A 9 16.06 2.87 -26.32
C SER A 9 14.62 2.50 -26.00
N ALA A 10 14.01 1.67 -26.85
CA ALA A 10 12.69 1.10 -26.63
C ALA A 10 12.70 -0.14 -25.69
N VAL A 11 13.87 -0.54 -25.19
CA VAL A 11 14.09 -1.75 -24.38
C VAL A 11 13.20 -1.84 -23.13
N PRO A 12 12.89 -0.74 -22.42
CA PRO A 12 11.95 -0.77 -21.29
C PRO A 12 10.53 -1.15 -21.72
N CYS A 13 10.08 -0.67 -22.88
CA CYS A 13 8.78 -1.03 -23.44
C CYS A 13 8.77 -2.53 -23.79
N GLU A 14 9.81 -3.04 -24.45
CA GLU A 14 9.93 -4.46 -24.78
C GLU A 14 9.87 -5.36 -23.55
N ARG A 15 10.52 -4.98 -22.44
CA ARG A 15 10.48 -5.71 -21.17
C ARG A 15 9.10 -5.67 -20.51
N VAL A 16 8.39 -4.55 -20.58
CA VAL A 16 7.03 -4.42 -20.05
C VAL A 16 6.07 -5.29 -20.86
N PHE A 17 6.18 -5.28 -22.19
CA PHE A 17 5.32 -6.05 -23.09
C PHE A 17 5.61 -7.55 -23.10
N SER A 18 6.86 -7.98 -22.87
CA SER A 18 7.20 -9.40 -22.83
C SER A 18 6.50 -10.14 -21.69
N SER A 19 6.32 -9.48 -20.54
CA SER A 19 5.57 -10.01 -19.40
C SER A 19 4.07 -10.22 -19.66
N SER A 20 3.55 -9.62 -20.73
CA SER A 20 2.11 -9.60 -21.05
C SER A 20 1.73 -10.52 -22.20
N LYS A 21 2.71 -11.29 -22.70
CA LYS A 21 2.52 -12.32 -23.74
C LYS A 21 1.50 -13.39 -23.31
N GLU A 22 1.53 -13.78 -22.04
CA GLU A 22 0.57 -14.75 -21.48
C GLU A 22 -0.88 -14.24 -21.56
N THR A 23 -1.08 -12.99 -21.14
CA THR A 23 -2.40 -12.35 -21.04
C THR A 23 -2.94 -11.87 -22.39
N GLY A 24 -2.05 -11.53 -23.32
CA GLY A 24 -2.38 -10.97 -24.65
C GLY A 24 -2.51 -12.01 -25.76
N THR A 25 -1.71 -13.08 -25.77
CA THR A 25 -1.71 -14.05 -26.88
C THR A 25 -2.04 -15.48 -26.47
N ILE A 26 -1.65 -15.91 -25.26
CA ILE A 26 -1.76 -17.32 -24.85
C ILE A 26 -3.17 -17.64 -24.32
N ARG A 27 -3.75 -16.76 -23.50
CA ARG A 27 -5.08 -17.02 -22.91
C ARG A 27 -6.29 -16.65 -23.77
N GLN A 28 -6.13 -16.22 -25.04
CA GLN A 28 -7.23 -15.72 -25.89
C GLN A 28 -8.23 -14.82 -25.13
N ASN A 29 -7.73 -14.00 -24.21
CA ASN A 29 -8.58 -12.99 -23.61
C ASN A 29 -8.97 -12.06 -24.75
N ARG A 30 -10.26 -11.97 -25.09
CA ARG A 30 -10.80 -11.10 -26.15
C ARG A 30 -10.72 -9.61 -25.77
N ILE A 31 -9.57 -9.21 -25.23
CA ILE A 31 -9.24 -7.87 -24.84
C ILE A 31 -8.78 -7.16 -26.12
N GLY A 32 -9.51 -6.14 -26.55
CA GLY A 32 -9.13 -5.33 -27.69
C GLY A 32 -7.77 -4.65 -27.48
N ALA A 33 -7.05 -4.35 -28.57
CA ALA A 33 -5.70 -3.79 -28.52
C ALA A 33 -5.61 -2.52 -27.66
N THR A 34 -6.59 -1.61 -27.77
CA THR A 34 -6.64 -0.36 -27.00
C THR A 34 -6.77 -0.60 -25.50
N LEU A 35 -7.61 -1.57 -25.09
CA LEU A 35 -7.78 -1.90 -23.68
C LEU A 35 -6.52 -2.57 -23.12
N PHE A 36 -5.89 -3.43 -23.92
CA PHE A 36 -4.63 -4.06 -23.53
C PHE A 36 -3.51 -3.04 -23.31
N GLU A 37 -3.36 -2.06 -24.21
CA GLU A 37 -2.38 -0.99 -24.09
C GLU A 37 -2.62 -0.13 -22.85
N ALA A 38 -3.87 0.29 -22.61
CA ALA A 38 -4.24 1.03 -21.41
C ALA A 38 -3.91 0.25 -20.13
N LEU A 39 -4.15 -1.06 -20.10
CA LEU A 39 -3.80 -1.93 -18.97
C LEU A 39 -2.28 -2.05 -18.77
N GLN A 40 -1.48 -2.08 -19.83
CA GLN A 40 -0.02 -2.11 -19.69
C GLN A 40 0.54 -0.80 -19.14
N VAL A 41 0.02 0.34 -19.59
CA VAL A 41 0.37 1.66 -19.05
C VAL A 41 -0.01 1.75 -17.58
N LEU A 42 -1.23 1.29 -17.23
CA LEU A 42 -1.71 1.29 -15.86
C LEU A 42 -0.87 0.38 -14.94
N LYS A 43 -0.53 -0.83 -15.40
CA LYS A 43 0.36 -1.76 -14.69
C LYS A 43 1.73 -1.13 -14.42
N PHE A 44 2.27 -0.39 -15.38
CA PHE A 44 3.56 0.27 -15.24
C PHE A 44 3.49 1.46 -14.28
N ALA A 45 2.42 2.25 -14.33
CA ALA A 45 2.19 3.35 -13.39
C ALA A 45 2.15 2.85 -11.93
N PHE A 46 1.39 1.78 -11.67
CA PHE A 46 1.32 1.15 -10.35
C PHE A 46 2.52 0.29 -9.97
N LYS A 47 3.52 0.13 -10.84
CA LYS A 47 4.74 -0.61 -10.48
C LYS A 47 5.63 0.18 -9.51
N TYR A 48 5.55 1.51 -9.56
CA TYR A 48 6.34 2.41 -8.72
C TYR A 48 5.58 2.91 -7.51
N ASP A 49 4.24 2.92 -7.55
CA ASP A 49 3.44 2.90 -6.34
C ASP A 49 3.69 1.55 -5.67
N TRP A 50 4.40 1.56 -4.55
CA TRP A 50 4.41 0.39 -3.69
C TRP A 50 2.97 0.21 -3.22
N LEU A 51 2.28 -0.75 -3.83
CA LEU A 51 0.95 -1.14 -3.40
C LEU A 51 1.12 -1.82 -2.03
N ASP A 52 1.19 -1.01 -0.99
CA ASP A 52 1.37 -1.49 0.36
C ASP A 52 0.01 -1.88 0.92
N PHE A 53 -0.30 -3.17 0.76
CA PHE A 53 -1.50 -3.78 1.34
C PHE A 53 -1.33 -4.09 2.83
N VAL A 54 -0.13 -3.89 3.37
CA VAL A 54 0.24 -4.29 4.73
C VAL A 54 0.57 -3.08 5.58
N ASP A 55 0.71 -1.87 5.03
CA ASP A 55 0.99 -0.64 5.78
C ASP A 55 0.04 -0.46 6.98
N ASP A 56 -1.25 -0.77 6.77
CA ASP A 56 -2.29 -0.70 7.80
C ASP A 56 -2.28 -1.90 8.77
N LEU A 57 -1.54 -2.96 8.43
CA LEU A 57 -1.33 -4.16 9.26
C LEU A 57 0.07 -4.20 9.89
N LEU A 58 0.94 -3.23 9.58
CA LEU A 58 2.27 -3.15 10.14
C LEU A 58 2.15 -2.68 11.60
N ALA A 59 2.23 -3.66 12.49
CA ALA A 59 2.45 -3.51 13.92
C ALA A 59 3.61 -2.53 14.19
N LYS A 60 3.27 -1.28 14.56
CA LYS A 60 4.25 -0.26 14.94
C LYS A 60 4.69 -0.57 16.37
N PRO A 61 6.01 -0.64 16.67
CA PRO A 61 6.48 -0.97 18.01
C PRO A 61 5.97 0.00 19.08
N GLU A 62 5.64 1.23 18.68
CA GLU A 62 5.03 2.24 19.54
C GLU A 62 3.64 1.82 20.05
N ASP A 63 2.85 1.10 19.25
CA ASP A 63 1.47 0.67 19.58
C ASP A 63 1.43 -0.43 20.66
N TYR A 64 2.54 -1.11 20.92
CA TYR A 64 2.64 -2.17 21.94
C TYR A 64 3.37 -1.73 23.22
N THR A 65 3.63 -0.44 23.37
CA THR A 65 4.36 0.06 24.53
C THR A 65 3.48 -0.02 25.78
N ILE A 66 3.95 -0.75 26.80
CA ILE A 66 3.21 -0.96 28.07
C ILE A 66 3.20 0.31 28.95
N SER A 67 4.08 1.28 28.67
CA SER A 67 4.22 2.52 29.44
C SER A 67 4.38 3.71 28.49
N GLY A 68 3.45 4.66 28.52
CA GLY A 68 3.42 5.82 27.65
C GLY A 68 1.99 6.25 27.28
N PRO A 69 1.83 7.36 26.55
CA PRO A 69 0.52 7.79 26.07
C PRO A 69 -0.03 6.79 25.04
N LEU A 70 -1.34 6.52 25.10
CA LEU A 70 -2.02 5.63 24.17
C LEU A 70 -1.91 6.18 22.73
N THR A 71 -1.43 5.36 21.80
CA THR A 71 -1.36 5.74 20.38
C THR A 71 -2.77 5.76 19.78
N GLN A 72 -2.97 6.64 18.80
CA GLN A 72 -4.25 6.79 18.11
C GLN A 72 -4.72 5.49 17.42
N ASN A 73 -3.80 4.69 16.85
CA ASN A 73 -4.12 3.38 16.28
C ASN A 73 -4.73 2.42 17.31
N ALA A 74 -4.12 2.33 18.51
CA ALA A 74 -4.65 1.48 19.58
C ALA A 74 -6.04 1.94 20.06
N ILE A 75 -6.29 3.27 20.11
CA ILE A 75 -7.62 3.82 20.44
C ILE A 75 -8.64 3.43 19.36
N GLU A 76 -8.28 3.53 18.09
CA GLU A 76 -9.17 3.22 16.97
C GLU A 76 -9.48 1.73 16.89
N GLU A 77 -8.50 0.85 17.15
CA GLU A 77 -8.72 -0.60 17.28
C GLU A 77 -9.66 -0.95 18.42
N LEU A 78 -9.46 -0.38 19.62
CA LEU A 78 -10.31 -0.65 20.78
C LEU A 78 -11.74 -0.15 20.58
N LYS A 79 -11.91 1.02 19.96
CA LYS A 79 -13.23 1.53 19.55
C LYS A 79 -13.93 0.63 18.53
N HIS A 80 -13.17 0.04 17.60
CA HIS A 80 -13.74 -0.87 16.62
C HIS A 80 -14.24 -2.19 17.24
N ASN A 81 -13.67 -2.59 18.38
CA ASN A 81 -14.08 -3.77 19.15
C ASN A 81 -15.20 -3.48 20.17
N GLU A 82 -15.77 -2.27 20.18
CA GLU A 82 -16.79 -1.81 21.16
C GLU A 82 -16.34 -1.84 22.63
N ASP A 83 -15.04 -1.98 22.91
CA ASP A 83 -14.47 -1.94 24.26
C ASP A 83 -14.16 -0.49 24.69
N GLU A 84 -15.18 0.37 24.69
CA GLU A 84 -15.05 1.77 25.09
C GLU A 84 -14.66 1.90 26.57
N ASP A 85 -15.14 0.99 27.43
CA ASP A 85 -14.87 0.99 28.86
C ASP A 85 -13.36 0.78 29.15
N GLU A 86 -12.70 -0.09 28.38
CA GLU A 86 -11.27 -0.37 28.51
C GLU A 86 -10.42 0.87 28.12
N VAL A 87 -10.83 1.63 27.10
CA VAL A 87 -10.16 2.89 26.71
C VAL A 87 -10.23 3.92 27.84
N PHE A 88 -11.39 4.08 28.48
CA PHE A 88 -11.55 5.01 29.60
C PHE A 88 -10.71 4.60 30.82
N ASP A 89 -10.66 3.31 31.13
CA ASP A 89 -9.84 2.77 32.23
C ASP A 89 -8.34 3.00 31.97
N LEU A 90 -7.86 2.78 30.74
CA LEU A 90 -6.46 3.01 30.35
C LEU A 90 -6.06 4.49 30.41
N ILE A 91 -6.95 5.41 30.01
CA ILE A 91 -6.74 6.86 30.11
C ILE A 91 -6.69 7.29 31.59
N HIS A 92 -7.58 6.75 32.41
CA HIS A 92 -7.62 7.06 33.84
C HIS A 92 -6.37 6.56 34.58
N ASN A 93 -5.91 5.35 34.25
CA ASN A 93 -4.70 4.77 34.85
C ASN A 93 -3.42 5.52 34.44
N SER A 94 -3.34 5.99 33.19
CA SER A 94 -2.17 6.79 32.75
C SER A 94 -2.10 8.17 33.39
N THR A 95 -3.24 8.75 33.80
CA THR A 95 -3.29 10.06 34.47
C THR A 95 -3.09 10.00 35.99
N MET A 96 -3.10 8.79 36.57
CA MET A 96 -2.84 8.52 38.00
C MET A 96 -1.37 8.20 38.31
N ILE A 97 -0.50 8.10 37.30
CA ILE A 97 0.93 7.74 37.45
C ILE A 97 1.86 8.98 37.58
N ASP A 98 1.32 10.21 37.45
CA ASP A 98 2.00 11.46 37.84
C ASP A 98 1.74 11.83 39.31
#